data_AF-A0A537MDV5-F1
#
_entry.id   AF-A0A537MDV5-F1
#
_cell.length_a   1.000
_cell.length_b   1.000
_cell.length_c   1.000
_cell.angle_alpha   90.00
_cell.angle_beta   90.00
_cell.angle_gamma   90.00
#
_symmetry.space_group_name_H-M   'P 1'
#
loop_
_entity.id
_entity.type
_entity.pdbx_description
1 polymer ?
#
loop_
_entity_poly.entity_id
_entity_poly.type
_entity_poly.pdbx_seq_one_letter_code
_entity_poly.pdbx_strand_id
1 'polypeptide(L)'
;MTHHARPSPIPPGTDPGRQVAQLREALRLVERIAGREGAGHEVGLDEAARISDAYDRALPIARRRFEAVAAETSAWAALGVEALLAAAPSKTPRAAAERLARSLERALDQMSRLLDR
;
A
#
# COMPACT_ATOMS: atom_id res chain seq x y z
N MET A 1 -16.75 23.78 -2.79
CA MET A 1 -17.05 22.33 -2.71
C MET A 1 -15.80 21.58 -3.09
N THR A 2 -15.01 21.13 -2.11
CA THR A 2 -13.77 20.38 -2.32
C THR A 2 -14.12 18.94 -2.68
N HIS A 3 -13.92 18.57 -3.95
CA HIS A 3 -14.08 17.20 -4.42
C HIS A 3 -12.94 16.36 -3.81
N HIS A 4 -13.24 15.54 -2.82
CA HIS A 4 -12.35 14.45 -2.42
C HIS A 4 -12.28 13.46 -3.58
N ALA A 5 -11.16 13.46 -4.30
CA ALA A 5 -10.89 12.46 -5.33
C ALA A 5 -10.85 11.09 -4.66
N ARG A 6 -11.83 10.25 -4.98
CA ARG A 6 -11.84 8.84 -4.63
C ARG A 6 -10.55 8.21 -5.18
N PRO A 7 -9.82 7.38 -4.42
CA PRO A 7 -8.74 6.59 -4.99
C PRO A 7 -9.33 5.71 -6.09
N SER A 8 -8.92 5.96 -7.35
CA SER A 8 -9.33 5.12 -8.47
C SER A 8 -8.77 3.70 -8.31
N PRO A 9 -9.54 2.65 -8.67
CA PRO A 9 -9.01 1.30 -8.74
C PRO A 9 -7.83 1.26 -9.73
N ILE A 10 -6.76 0.57 -9.34
CA ILE A 10 -5.52 0.47 -10.13
C ILE A 10 -5.80 -0.38 -11.37
N PRO A 11 -5.60 0.14 -12.60
CA PRO A 11 -5.72 -0.67 -13.79
C PRO A 11 -4.61 -1.74 -13.84
N PRO A 12 -4.90 -2.97 -14.29
CA PRO A 12 -3.88 -3.97 -14.54
C PRO A 12 -2.88 -3.45 -15.60
N GLY A 13 -1.58 -3.55 -15.32
CA GLY A 13 -0.51 -2.98 -16.16
C GLY A 13 0.10 -1.66 -15.67
N THR A 14 -0.18 -1.25 -14.43
CA THR A 14 0.55 -0.14 -13.78
C THR A 14 1.96 -0.60 -13.37
N ASP A 15 2.96 0.25 -13.55
CA ASP A 15 4.33 0.02 -13.07
C ASP A 15 4.34 -0.53 -11.62
N PRO A 16 4.98 -1.68 -11.35
CA PRO A 16 4.93 -2.36 -10.05
C PRO A 16 5.55 -1.51 -8.92
N GLY A 17 6.59 -0.74 -9.22
CA GLY A 17 7.18 0.23 -8.30
C GLY A 17 6.18 1.30 -7.88
N ARG A 18 5.45 1.88 -8.83
CA ARG A 18 4.37 2.83 -8.59
C ARG A 18 3.25 2.25 -7.75
N GLN A 19 2.87 0.99 -7.98
CA GLN A 19 1.85 0.32 -7.18
C GLN A 19 2.30 0.16 -5.72
N VAL A 20 3.55 -0.26 -5.49
CA VAL A 20 4.12 -0.32 -4.13
C VAL A 20 4.19 1.05 -3.49
N ALA A 21 4.59 2.09 -4.23
CA ALA A 21 4.63 3.45 -3.73
C ALA A 21 3.25 3.94 -3.25
N GLN A 22 2.18 3.64 -3.99
CA GLN A 22 0.81 4.00 -3.59
C GLN A 22 0.38 3.29 -2.31
N LEU A 23 0.71 2.00 -2.17
CA LEU A 23 0.43 1.24 -0.94
C LEU A 23 1.24 1.73 0.25
N ARG A 24 2.48 2.19 0.04
CA ARG A 24 3.30 2.87 1.05
C ARG A 24 2.65 4.19 1.50
N GLU A 25 2.11 4.98 0.57
CA GLU A 25 1.38 6.20 0.94
C GLU A 25 0.10 5.91 1.74
N ALA A 26 -0.65 4.88 1.35
CA ALA A 26 -1.81 4.42 2.12
C ALA A 26 -1.40 4.01 3.55
N LEU A 27 -0.30 3.26 3.69
CA LEU A 27 0.25 2.91 4.99
C LEU A 27 0.56 4.15 5.84
N ARG A 28 1.25 5.15 5.29
CA ARG A 28 1.58 6.39 6.02
C ARG A 28 0.35 7.18 6.46
N LEU A 29 -0.69 7.22 5.63
CA LEU A 29 -1.95 7.83 6.01
C LEU A 29 -2.56 7.10 7.22
N VAL A 30 -2.58 5.77 7.18
CA VAL A 30 -3.13 4.93 8.25
C VAL A 30 -2.31 5.05 9.53
N GLU A 31 -0.98 5.14 9.44
CA GLU A 31 -0.09 5.36 10.58
C GLU A 31 -0.34 6.71 11.26
N ARG A 32 -0.51 7.79 10.47
CA ARG A 32 -0.91 9.10 11.00
C ARG A 32 -2.27 9.04 11.71
N ILE A 33 -3.24 8.33 11.13
CA ILE A 33 -4.55 8.11 11.76
C ILE A 33 -4.40 7.33 13.08
N ALA A 34 -3.45 6.41 13.15
CA ALA A 34 -3.09 5.68 14.37
C ALA A 34 -2.29 6.52 15.38
N GLY A 35 -1.96 7.78 15.07
CA GLY A 35 -1.10 8.61 15.92
C GLY A 35 0.33 8.10 16.01
N ARG A 36 0.83 7.44 14.94
CA ARG A 36 2.23 7.10 14.74
C ARG A 36 2.78 8.03 13.65
N GLU A 37 3.65 8.95 14.03
CA GLU A 37 4.42 9.70 13.04
C GLU A 37 5.58 8.81 12.57
N GLY A 38 5.45 8.25 11.38
CA GLY A 38 6.49 7.42 10.77
C GLY A 38 7.72 8.26 10.38
N ALA A 39 8.91 7.80 10.77
CA ALA A 39 10.17 8.35 10.29
C ALA A 39 10.41 7.94 8.82
N GLY A 40 10.73 8.90 7.95
CA GLY A 40 11.34 8.62 6.63
C GLY A 40 10.51 9.01 5.41
N HIS A 41 10.63 10.28 5.00
CA HIS A 41 10.04 10.83 3.78
C HIS A 41 10.75 10.38 2.48
N GLU A 42 11.99 9.88 2.55
CA GLU A 42 12.88 9.80 1.37
C GLU A 42 13.03 8.39 0.75
N VAL A 43 12.58 7.32 1.41
CA VAL A 43 12.83 5.94 0.93
C VAL A 43 11.90 5.52 -0.24
N GLY A 44 10.84 6.27 -0.50
CA GLY A 44 9.74 5.83 -1.38
C GLY A 44 10.07 5.75 -2.87
N LEU A 45 10.87 6.69 -3.41
CA LEU A 45 11.23 6.69 -4.84
C LEU A 45 12.30 5.63 -5.15
N ASP A 46 13.31 5.54 -4.29
CA ASP A 46 14.35 4.51 -4.40
C ASP A 46 13.78 3.10 -4.26
N GLU A 47 12.83 2.91 -3.34
CA GLU A 47 12.13 1.63 -3.20
C GLU A 47 11.31 1.30 -4.45
N ALA A 48 10.55 2.26 -5.00
CA ALA A 48 9.75 2.04 -6.21
C ALA A 48 10.64 1.60 -7.39
N ALA A 49 11.76 2.30 -7.62
CA ALA A 49 12.70 1.93 -8.68
C ALA A 49 13.28 0.52 -8.48
N ARG A 50 13.70 0.18 -7.25
CA ARG A 50 14.20 -1.16 -6.91
C ARG A 50 13.16 -2.26 -7.16
N ILE A 51 11.88 -2.00 -6.85
CA ILE A 51 10.80 -2.95 -7.09
C ILE A 51 10.56 -3.15 -8.58
N SER A 52 10.52 -2.08 -9.38
CA SER A 52 10.37 -2.20 -10.84
C SER A 52 11.50 -3.00 -11.46
N ASP A 53 12.75 -2.70 -11.08
CA ASP A 53 13.93 -3.45 -11.51
C ASP A 53 13.89 -4.93 -11.11
N ALA A 54 13.47 -5.23 -9.88
CA ALA A 54 13.35 -6.61 -9.40
C ALA A 54 12.24 -7.37 -10.12
N TYR A 55 11.10 -6.71 -10.36
CA TYR A 55 9.97 -7.28 -11.08
C TYR A 55 10.32 -7.61 -12.54
N ASP A 56 11.10 -6.75 -13.21
CA ASP A 56 11.54 -6.99 -14.59
C ASP A 56 12.47 -8.21 -14.72
N ARG A 57 13.27 -8.49 -13.68
CA ARG A 57 14.17 -9.67 -13.62
C ARG A 57 13.50 -10.93 -13.07
N ALA A 58 12.33 -10.82 -12.46
CA ALA A 58 11.68 -11.93 -11.78
C ALA A 58 11.09 -12.98 -12.75
N LEU A 59 11.08 -14.23 -12.30
CA LEU A 59 10.44 -15.33 -13.05
C LEU A 59 8.95 -15.05 -13.29
N PRO A 60 8.35 -15.54 -14.41
CA PRO A 60 6.94 -15.27 -14.71
C PRO A 60 5.95 -15.67 -13.59
N ILE A 61 6.26 -16.75 -12.86
CA ILE A 61 5.44 -17.20 -11.72
C ILE A 61 5.53 -16.25 -10.52
N ALA A 62 6.70 -15.65 -10.27
CA ALA A 62 6.90 -14.67 -9.23
C ALA A 62 6.12 -13.38 -9.54
N ARG A 63 6.21 -12.90 -10.79
CA ARG A 63 5.46 -11.74 -11.29
C ARG A 63 3.95 -11.91 -11.13
N ARG A 64 3.39 -13.06 -11.54
CA ARG A 64 1.95 -13.34 -11.37
C ARG A 64 1.51 -13.36 -9.90
N ARG A 65 2.35 -13.93 -9.02
CA ARG A 65 2.06 -13.95 -7.58
C ARG A 65 2.14 -12.55 -6.98
N PHE A 66 3.12 -11.75 -7.39
CA PHE A 66 3.23 -10.35 -7.00
C PHE A 66 1.96 -9.59 -7.39
N GLU A 67 1.54 -9.69 -8.67
CA GLU A 67 0.34 -9.01 -9.18
C GLU A 67 -0.93 -9.40 -8.40
N ALA A 68 -1.09 -10.70 -8.12
CA ALA A 68 -2.23 -11.18 -7.35
C ALA A 68 -2.27 -10.57 -5.93
N VAL A 69 -1.15 -10.61 -5.23
CA VAL A 69 -1.03 -10.01 -3.89
C VAL A 69 -1.23 -8.49 -3.94
N ALA A 70 -0.66 -7.82 -4.93
CA ALA A 70 -0.76 -6.37 -5.08
C ALA A 70 -2.21 -5.93 -5.37
N ALA A 71 -2.93 -6.66 -6.24
CA ALA A 71 -4.33 -6.42 -6.55
C ALA A 71 -5.23 -6.63 -5.32
N GLU A 72 -5.09 -7.76 -4.64
CA GLU A 72 -5.83 -8.05 -3.40
C GLU A 72 -5.57 -6.97 -2.34
N THR A 73 -4.30 -6.62 -2.13
CA THR A 73 -3.86 -5.60 -1.17
C THR A 73 -4.48 -4.24 -1.47
N SER A 74 -4.45 -3.84 -2.74
CA SER A 74 -5.02 -2.56 -3.16
C SER A 74 -6.53 -2.49 -2.88
N ALA A 75 -7.25 -3.59 -3.13
CA ALA A 75 -8.69 -3.65 -2.93
C ALA A 75 -9.08 -3.51 -1.45
N TRP A 76 -8.49 -4.31 -0.54
CA TRP A 76 -8.86 -4.22 0.87
C TRP A 76 -8.26 -2.98 1.56
N ALA A 77 -7.11 -2.46 1.09
CA ALA A 77 -6.52 -1.23 1.65
C ALA A 77 -7.40 -0.02 1.39
N ALA A 78 -7.93 0.13 0.16
CA ALA A 78 -8.84 1.22 -0.18
C ALA A 78 -10.09 1.21 0.72
N LEU A 79 -10.72 0.04 0.87
CA LEU A 79 -11.90 -0.12 1.75
C LEU A 79 -11.57 0.17 3.22
N GLY A 80 -10.41 -0.30 3.71
CA GLY A 80 -9.97 -0.05 5.07
C GLY A 80 -9.70 1.43 5.35
N VAL A 81 -9.06 2.13 4.42
CA VAL A 81 -8.82 3.57 4.51
C VAL A 81 -10.14 4.35 4.48
N GLU A 82 -11.05 4.03 3.56
CA GLU A 82 -12.37 4.65 3.51
C GLU A 82 -13.16 4.45 4.81
N ALA A 83 -13.14 3.24 5.37
CA ALA A 83 -13.81 2.95 6.65
C ALA A 83 -13.22 3.74 7.82
N LEU A 84 -11.88 3.90 7.88
CA LEU A 84 -11.22 4.70 8.92
C LEU A 84 -11.57 6.19 8.80
N LEU A 85 -11.59 6.73 7.58
CA LEU A 85 -11.95 8.13 7.34
C LEU A 85 -13.41 8.40 7.69
N ALA A 86 -14.32 7.48 7.36
CA ALA A 86 -15.73 7.56 7.74
C ALA A 86 -15.96 7.51 9.26
N ALA A 87 -15.09 6.80 10.00
CA ALA A 87 -15.15 6.69 11.46
C ALA A 87 -14.44 7.83 12.21
N ALA A 88 -13.68 8.69 11.52
CA ALA A 88 -12.94 9.80 12.15
C ALA A 88 -13.82 10.78 12.97
N PRO A 89 -15.06 11.14 12.56
CA PRO A 89 -15.90 12.10 13.30
C PRO A 89 -16.38 11.61 14.67
N SER A 90 -16.43 10.30 14.91
CA SER A 90 -17.07 9.69 16.09
C SER A 90 -16.12 9.18 17.17
N LYS A 91 -14.80 9.38 16.97
CA LYS A 91 -13.62 8.83 17.68
C LYS A 91 -12.91 7.81 16.80
N THR A 92 -11.85 8.25 16.14
CA THR A 92 -11.06 7.40 15.26
C THR A 92 -10.57 6.16 16.00
N PRO A 93 -10.91 4.94 15.54
CA PRO A 93 -10.48 3.72 16.20
C PRO A 93 -8.99 3.49 15.94
N ARG A 94 -8.13 4.10 16.77
CA ARG A 94 -6.67 3.96 16.73
C ARG A 94 -6.24 2.50 16.57
N ALA A 95 -6.87 1.59 17.31
CA ALA A 95 -6.62 0.16 17.23
C ALA A 95 -6.93 -0.45 15.84
N ALA A 96 -7.97 0.03 15.15
CA ALA A 96 -8.30 -0.41 13.79
C ALA A 96 -7.28 0.13 12.78
N ALA A 97 -6.86 1.39 12.93
CA ALA A 97 -5.80 1.98 12.11
C ALA A 97 -4.47 1.23 12.32
N GLU A 98 -4.10 0.92 13.56
CA GLU A 98 -2.90 0.12 13.85
C GLU A 98 -2.96 -1.28 13.22
N ARG A 99 -4.12 -1.93 13.26
CA ARG A 99 -4.32 -3.24 12.63
C ARG A 99 -4.18 -3.14 11.10
N LEU A 100 -4.75 -2.12 10.48
CA LEU A 100 -4.67 -1.93 9.04
C LEU A 100 -3.22 -1.65 8.60
N ALA A 101 -2.49 -0.80 9.34
CA ALA A 101 -1.07 -0.54 9.08
C ALA A 101 -0.23 -1.82 9.14
N ARG A 102 -0.37 -2.64 10.19
CA ARG A 102 0.35 -3.93 10.30
C ARG A 102 0.01 -4.91 9.17
N SER A 103 -1.21 -4.88 8.65
CA SER A 103 -1.58 -5.70 7.49
C SER A 103 -0.92 -5.18 6.21
N LEU A 104 -0.86 -3.86 6.01
CA LEU A 104 -0.19 -3.24 4.87
C LEU A 104 1.32 -3.51 4.87
N GLU A 105 1.97 -3.34 6.02
CA GLU A 105 3.40 -3.66 6.20
C GLU A 105 3.71 -5.11 5.81
N ARG A 106 2.89 -6.08 6.27
CA ARG A 106 3.07 -7.50 5.94
C ARG A 106 2.85 -7.81 4.46
N ALA A 107 1.85 -7.18 3.84
CA ALA A 107 1.60 -7.35 2.41
C ALA A 107 2.75 -6.78 1.56
N LEU A 108 3.29 -5.61 1.94
CA LEU A 108 4.44 -4.98 1.30
C LEU A 108 5.70 -5.85 1.40
N ASP A 109 5.98 -6.39 2.57
CA ASP A 109 7.10 -7.33 2.78
C ASP A 109 6.90 -8.64 1.98
N GLN A 110 5.68 -9.18 1.94
CA GLN A 110 5.37 -10.35 1.11
C GLN A 110 5.61 -10.09 -0.38
N MET A 111 5.22 -8.93 -0.90
CA MET A 111 5.46 -8.54 -2.28
C MET A 111 6.96 -8.46 -2.60
N SER A 112 7.76 -7.83 -1.74
CA SER A 112 9.22 -7.76 -1.91
C SER A 112 9.84 -9.16 -1.98
N ARG A 113 9.50 -10.04 -1.04
CA ARG A 113 10.04 -11.41 -0.97
C ARG A 113 9.69 -12.29 -2.16
N LEU A 114 8.63 -11.96 -2.91
CA LEU A 114 8.29 -12.68 -4.13
C LEU A 114 9.25 -12.35 -5.27
N LEU A 115 9.87 -11.16 -5.26
CA LEU A 115 10.79 -10.69 -6.29
C LEU A 115 12.26 -10.99 -5.96
N ASP A 116 12.57 -11.27 -4.69
CA ASP A 116 13.92 -11.65 -4.23
C ASP A 116 14.29 -13.13 -4.49
N ARG A 117 13.42 -13.90 -5.15
CA ARG A 117 13.57 -15.35 -5.41
C ARG A 117 13.73 -15.67 -6.90
#